data_AF-A0A484H4U5-F1
#
_entry.id   AF-A0A484H4U5-F1
#
_cell.length_a   1.000
_cell.length_b   1.000
_cell.length_c   1.000
_cell.angle_alpha   90.00
_cell.angle_beta   90.00
_cell.angle_gamma   90.00
#
_symmetry.space_group_name_H-M   'P 1'
#
loop_
_entity.id
_entity.type
_entity.pdbx_description
1 polymer ?
#
loop_
_entity_poly.entity_id
_entity_poly.type
_entity_poly.pdbx_seq_one_letter_code
_entity_poly.pdbx_strand_id
1 'polypeptide(L)'
;MIAAMTKIKSSLDYGAFTPIQVAATTALNGPQDCVEEIRLTDRKRWDVLIDGLRQAGWERPSPSATMFAWAPIPPVFASLGSIAFTTLLLREARVAVAPGIGFGEHSDTYVRMDCHGRE
;
A
#
# COMPACT_ATOMS: atom_id res chain seq x y z
N MET A 1 -11.51 6.69 27.12
CA MET A 1 -11.16 6.94 25.69
C MET A 1 -12.32 6.64 24.75
N ILE A 2 -12.98 5.47 24.84
CA ILE A 2 -14.13 5.11 23.98
C ILE A 2 -15.31 6.10 24.11
N ALA A 3 -15.74 6.41 25.33
CA ALA A 3 -16.87 7.34 25.56
C ALA A 3 -16.63 8.76 25.00
N ALA A 4 -15.39 9.24 25.03
CA ALA A 4 -15.03 10.54 24.46
C ALA A 4 -15.14 10.52 22.92
N MET A 5 -14.70 9.43 22.29
CA MET A 5 -14.81 9.23 20.84
C MET A 5 -16.27 9.10 20.39
N THR A 6 -17.11 8.40 21.16
CA THR A 6 -18.57 8.29 20.89
C THR A 6 -19.23 9.66 20.91
N LYS A 7 -18.92 10.51 21.90
CA LYS A 7 -19.47 11.86 22.01
C LYS A 7 -19.08 12.77 20.84
N ILE A 8 -17.85 12.65 20.34
CA ILE A 8 -17.40 13.40 19.18
C ILE A 8 -18.11 12.90 17.92
N LYS A 9 -18.17 11.57 17.73
CA LYS A 9 -18.76 10.97 16.53
C LYS A 9 -20.26 11.26 16.40
N SER A 10 -21.00 11.25 17.50
CA SER A 10 -22.44 11.62 17.50
C SER A 10 -22.72 13.06 17.07
N SER A 11 -21.73 13.95 17.15
CA SER A 11 -21.83 15.34 16.69
C SER A 11 -21.42 15.52 15.23
N LEU A 12 -20.75 14.53 14.63
CA LEU A 12 -20.23 14.58 13.25
C LEU A 12 -21.10 13.77 12.29
N ASP A 13 -21.65 12.65 12.74
CA ASP A 13 -22.52 11.79 11.94
C ASP A 13 -23.54 11.03 12.81
N TYR A 14 -24.56 10.49 12.13
CA TYR A 14 -25.62 9.67 12.75
C TYR A 14 -25.23 8.19 12.88
N GLY A 15 -23.93 7.88 12.82
CA GLY A 15 -23.42 6.51 12.76
C GLY A 15 -23.13 6.03 11.33
N ALA A 16 -22.48 4.87 11.24
CA ALA A 16 -22.20 4.24 9.95
C ALA A 16 -23.51 3.80 9.27
N PHE A 17 -23.54 3.82 7.95
CA PHE A 17 -24.72 3.42 7.18
C PHE A 17 -25.13 1.97 7.54
N THR A 18 -26.34 1.80 8.07
CA THR A 18 -26.82 0.52 8.64
C THR A 18 -26.63 -0.69 7.73
N PRO A 19 -26.90 -0.62 6.41
CA PRO A 19 -26.63 -1.74 5.50
C PRO A 19 -25.16 -2.18 5.46
N ILE A 20 -24.21 -1.25 5.58
CA ILE A 20 -22.77 -1.59 5.65
C ILE A 20 -22.45 -2.29 6.98
N GLN A 21 -23.10 -1.91 8.09
CA GLN A 21 -22.90 -2.58 9.38
C GLN A 21 -23.41 -4.03 9.35
N VAL A 22 -24.55 -4.28 8.70
CA VAL A 22 -25.07 -5.63 8.48
C VAL A 22 -24.11 -6.42 7.57
N ALA A 23 -23.69 -5.85 6.45
CA ALA A 23 -22.73 -6.49 5.54
C ALA A 23 -21.39 -6.80 6.23
N ALA A 24 -20.87 -5.89 7.06
CA ALA A 24 -19.67 -6.11 7.85
C ALA A 24 -19.84 -7.25 8.86
N THR A 25 -21.03 -7.36 9.48
CA THR A 25 -21.34 -8.46 10.40
C THR A 25 -21.32 -9.81 9.67
N THR A 26 -21.87 -9.87 8.46
CA THR A 26 -21.80 -11.07 7.60
C THR A 26 -20.36 -11.36 7.17
N ALA A 27 -19.59 -10.34 6.79
CA ALA A 27 -18.20 -10.50 6.37
C ALA A 27 -17.29 -11.00 7.50
N LEU A 28 -17.51 -10.56 8.74
CA LEU A 28 -16.70 -10.96 9.90
C LEU A 28 -17.06 -12.35 10.44
N ASN A 29 -18.33 -12.71 10.43
CA ASN A 29 -18.81 -13.98 11.02
C ASN A 29 -18.99 -15.11 9.99
N GLY A 30 -19.05 -14.77 8.70
CA GLY A 30 -19.19 -15.73 7.62
C GLY A 30 -17.89 -16.45 7.26
N PRO A 31 -17.94 -17.35 6.26
CA PRO A 31 -16.75 -18.03 5.74
C PRO A 31 -15.68 -17.04 5.30
N GLN A 32 -14.42 -17.35 5.61
CA GLN A 32 -13.26 -16.49 5.30
C GLN A 32 -12.53 -16.92 4.02
N ASP A 33 -13.11 -17.80 3.22
CA ASP A 33 -12.50 -18.33 1.99
C ASP A 33 -12.17 -17.20 1.00
N CYS A 34 -13.03 -16.18 0.91
CA CYS A 34 -12.79 -14.99 0.09
C CYS A 34 -11.55 -14.20 0.53
N VAL A 35 -11.26 -14.17 1.84
CA VAL A 35 -10.07 -13.51 2.37
C VAL A 35 -8.82 -14.31 2.01
N GLU A 36 -8.87 -15.64 2.09
CA GLU A 36 -7.75 -16.48 1.70
C GLU A 36 -7.46 -16.40 0.20
N GLU A 37 -8.50 -16.37 -0.65
CA GLU A 37 -8.34 -16.16 -2.09
C GLU A 37 -7.65 -14.83 -2.42
N ILE A 38 -8.04 -13.74 -1.74
CA ILE A 38 -7.40 -12.43 -1.88
C ILE A 38 -5.93 -12.51 -1.45
N ARG A 39 -5.64 -13.14 -0.30
CA ARG A 39 -4.27 -13.31 0.20
C ARG A 39 -3.39 -14.09 -0.77
N LEU A 40 -3.91 -15.15 -1.37
CA LEU A 40 -3.18 -15.95 -2.36
C LEU A 40 -2.94 -15.16 -3.66
N THR A 41 -3.92 -14.37 -4.09
CA THR A 41 -3.79 -13.48 -5.25
C THR A 41 -2.72 -12.41 -5.01
N ASP A 42 -2.75 -11.76 -3.86
CA ASP A 42 -1.78 -10.73 -3.50
C ASP A 42 -0.37 -11.31 -3.35
N ARG A 43 -0.23 -12.54 -2.84
CA ARG A 43 1.05 -13.24 -2.82
C ARG A 43 1.62 -13.41 -4.23
N LYS A 44 0.82 -13.86 -5.19
CA LYS A 44 1.28 -14.02 -6.58
C LYS A 44 1.71 -12.69 -7.19
N ARG A 45 0.96 -11.62 -6.95
CA ARG A 45 1.31 -10.27 -7.41
C ARG A 45 2.63 -9.79 -6.80
N TRP A 46 2.84 -10.10 -5.53
CA TRP A 46 4.10 -9.84 -4.84
C TRP A 46 5.28 -10.55 -5.47
N ASP A 47 5.14 -11.85 -5.77
CA ASP A 47 6.19 -12.63 -6.39
C ASP A 47 6.60 -12.00 -7.73
N VAL A 48 5.63 -11.62 -8.57
CA VAL A 48 5.88 -10.93 -9.84
C VAL A 48 6.56 -9.58 -9.65
N LEU A 49 6.10 -8.76 -8.70
CA LEU A 49 6.69 -7.43 -8.44
C LEU A 49 8.15 -7.56 -7.96
N ILE A 50 8.42 -8.45 -7.01
CA ILE A 50 9.77 -8.65 -6.48
C ILE A 50 10.71 -9.23 -7.55
N ASP A 51 10.24 -10.20 -8.34
CA ASP A 51 11.03 -10.76 -9.42
C ASP A 51 11.33 -9.73 -10.52
N GLY A 52 10.35 -8.89 -10.88
CA GLY A 52 10.54 -7.79 -11.83
C GLY A 52 11.53 -6.75 -11.35
N LEU A 53 11.43 -6.33 -10.09
CA LEU A 53 12.37 -5.40 -9.47
C LEU A 53 13.78 -5.98 -9.41
N ARG A 54 13.91 -7.27 -9.03
CA ARG A 54 15.19 -7.97 -9.00
C ARG A 54 15.83 -8.05 -10.38
N GLN A 55 15.06 -8.36 -11.43
CA GLN A 55 15.55 -8.37 -12.82
C GLN A 55 16.02 -6.99 -13.29
N ALA A 56 15.39 -5.92 -12.80
CA ALA A 56 15.81 -4.54 -13.05
C ALA A 56 17.02 -4.08 -12.21
N GLY A 57 17.61 -4.97 -11.40
CA GLY A 57 18.73 -4.64 -10.51
C GLY A 57 18.33 -3.86 -9.26
N TRP A 58 17.03 -3.83 -8.94
CA TRP A 58 16.49 -3.15 -7.78
C TRP A 58 16.12 -4.15 -6.70
N GLU A 59 17.09 -4.44 -5.82
CA GLU A 59 16.93 -5.47 -4.80
C GLU A 59 16.20 -4.93 -3.56
N ARG A 60 15.25 -5.71 -3.06
CA ARG A 60 14.51 -5.42 -1.82
C ARG A 60 14.05 -6.72 -1.17
N PRO A 61 14.08 -6.84 0.17
CA PRO A 61 13.43 -7.95 0.85
C PRO A 61 11.91 -7.95 0.61
N SER A 62 11.37 -9.13 0.33
CA SER A 62 9.91 -9.35 0.28
C SER A 62 9.33 -9.11 1.68
N PRO A 63 8.27 -8.29 1.82
CA PRO A 63 7.69 -8.03 3.13
C PRO A 63 6.88 -9.23 3.61
N SER A 64 6.84 -9.45 4.93
CA SER A 64 6.08 -10.56 5.53
C SER A 64 4.56 -10.37 5.46
N ALA A 65 4.10 -9.15 5.19
CA ALA A 65 2.69 -8.77 5.07
C ALA A 65 2.56 -7.44 4.32
N THR A 66 1.32 -6.98 4.09
CA THR A 66 0.90 -5.73 3.41
C THR A 66 0.82 -5.81 1.88
N MET A 67 0.16 -4.81 1.29
CA MET A 67 0.04 -4.62 -0.16
C MET A 67 1.09 -3.66 -0.74
N PHE A 68 2.00 -3.12 0.10
CA PHE A 68 2.88 -2.02 -0.30
C PHE A 68 4.36 -2.37 -0.23
N ALA A 69 5.09 -2.01 -1.29
CA ALA A 69 6.53 -2.14 -1.36
C ALA A 69 7.26 -0.83 -1.05
N TRP A 70 7.92 -0.82 0.10
CA TRP A 70 8.87 0.22 0.52
C TRP A 70 10.26 -0.03 -0.06
N ALA A 71 10.46 0.40 -1.30
CA ALA A 71 11.71 0.21 -2.01
C ALA A 71 12.66 1.39 -1.75
N PRO A 72 13.89 1.15 -1.25
CA PRO A 72 14.89 2.21 -1.14
C PRO A 72 15.26 2.72 -2.54
N ILE A 73 15.47 4.01 -2.70
CA ILE A 73 15.93 4.60 -3.96
C ILE A 73 17.31 4.01 -4.29
N PRO A 74 17.54 3.49 -5.53
CA PRO A 74 18.84 2.95 -5.89
C PRO A 74 19.96 3.99 -5.65
N PRO A 75 21.17 3.59 -5.22
CA PRO A 75 22.24 4.52 -4.85
C PRO A 75 22.58 5.55 -5.94
N VAL A 76 22.48 5.15 -7.21
CA VAL A 76 22.70 6.01 -8.38
C VAL A 76 21.71 7.17 -8.49
N PHE A 77 20.53 7.06 -7.86
CA PHE A 77 19.47 8.07 -7.83
C PHE A 77 19.27 8.68 -6.44
N ALA A 78 20.09 8.32 -5.44
CA ALA A 78 19.90 8.74 -4.06
C ALA A 78 19.92 10.27 -3.87
N SER A 79 20.64 11.00 -4.73
CA SER A 79 20.72 12.47 -4.70
C SER A 79 19.45 13.18 -5.19
N LEU A 80 18.54 12.47 -5.87
CA LEU A 80 17.30 13.05 -6.41
C LEU A 80 16.23 13.26 -5.34
N GLY A 81 16.28 12.51 -4.23
CA GLY A 81 15.18 12.43 -3.27
C GLY A 81 13.93 11.75 -3.86
N SER A 82 12.92 11.50 -3.03
CA SER A 82 11.78 10.67 -3.42
C SER A 82 10.90 11.32 -4.50
N ILE A 83 10.67 12.64 -4.45
CA ILE A 83 9.77 13.33 -5.40
C ILE A 83 10.33 13.33 -6.83
N ALA A 84 11.61 13.69 -6.99
CA ALA A 84 12.19 13.76 -8.32
C ALA A 84 12.35 12.35 -8.91
N PHE A 85 12.66 11.36 -8.09
CA PHE A 85 12.76 9.98 -8.52
C PHE A 85 11.41 9.36 -8.92
N THR A 86 10.31 9.61 -8.19
CA THR A 86 8.97 9.16 -8.63
C THR A 86 8.53 9.83 -9.92
N THR A 87 8.89 11.11 -10.11
CA THR A 87 8.63 11.84 -11.37
C THR A 87 9.40 11.23 -12.54
N LEU A 88 10.66 10.81 -12.32
CA LEU A 88 11.47 10.12 -13.31
C LEU A 88 10.84 8.79 -13.71
N LEU A 89 10.43 7.96 -12.74
CA LEU A 89 9.77 6.68 -12.99
C LEU A 89 8.47 6.84 -13.79
N LEU A 90 7.67 7.87 -13.48
CA LEU A 90 6.45 8.15 -14.22
C LEU A 90 6.72 8.55 -15.68
N ARG A 91 7.78 9.32 -15.93
CA ARG A 91 8.11 9.82 -17.28
C ARG A 91 8.77 8.76 -18.15
N GLU A 92 9.81 8.12 -17.63
CA GLU A 92 10.67 7.21 -18.38
C GLU A 92 10.16 5.77 -18.37
N ALA A 93 9.69 5.29 -17.22
CA ALA A 93 9.23 3.91 -17.05
C ALA A 93 7.71 3.76 -17.16
N ARG A 94 6.95 4.87 -17.22
CA ARG A 94 5.47 4.89 -17.18
C ARG A 94 4.89 4.21 -15.93
N VAL A 95 5.64 4.19 -14.84
CA VAL A 95 5.22 3.60 -13.56
C VAL A 95 4.88 4.70 -12.56
N ALA A 96 3.65 4.70 -12.06
CA ALA A 96 3.24 5.59 -10.98
C ALA A 96 3.56 4.95 -9.61
N VAL A 97 4.37 5.64 -8.80
CA VAL A 97 4.72 5.24 -7.43
C VAL A 97 4.57 6.43 -6.49
N ALA A 98 4.33 6.16 -5.20
CA ALA A 98 4.17 7.23 -4.21
C ALA A 98 5.53 7.62 -3.61
N PRO A 99 5.86 8.93 -3.52
CA PRO A 99 7.10 9.39 -2.93
C PRO A 99 7.09 9.17 -1.41
N GLY A 100 8.18 8.65 -0.86
CA GLY A 100 8.28 8.31 0.55
C GLY A 100 8.18 9.53 1.48
N ILE A 101 8.60 10.73 1.05
CA ILE A 101 8.46 11.95 1.86
C ILE A 101 7.01 12.26 2.26
N GLY A 102 6.02 11.82 1.48
CA GLY A 102 4.60 11.95 1.83
C GLY A 102 4.18 11.18 3.08
N PHE A 103 5.02 10.28 3.58
CA PHE A 103 4.79 9.46 4.78
C PHE A 103 5.69 9.86 5.96
N GLY A 104 6.52 10.90 5.80
CA GLY A 104 7.43 11.42 6.82
C GLY A 104 8.80 11.79 6.26
N GLU A 105 9.49 12.69 6.96
CA GLU A 105 10.81 13.21 6.54
C GLU A 105 11.88 12.10 6.44
N HIS A 106 11.79 11.09 7.30
CA HIS A 106 12.73 9.96 7.33
C HIS A 106 12.57 8.98 6.16
N SER A 107 11.54 9.13 5.34
CA SER A 107 11.24 8.25 4.20
C SER A 107 11.57 8.87 2.84
N ASP A 108 12.24 10.02 2.77
CA ASP A 108 12.60 10.65 1.49
C ASP A 108 13.60 9.82 0.66
N THR A 109 14.25 8.83 1.26
CA THR A 109 15.12 7.86 0.57
C THR A 109 14.39 6.62 0.07
N TYR A 110 13.06 6.59 0.19
CA TYR A 110 12.22 5.46 -0.22
C TYR A 110 11.10 5.90 -1.16
N VAL A 111 10.59 4.92 -1.92
CA VAL A 111 9.33 5.02 -2.65
C VAL A 111 8.40 3.89 -2.22
N ARG A 112 7.10 4.17 -2.27
CA ARG A 112 6.06 3.18 -1.96
C ARG A 112 5.37 2.76 -3.26
N MET A 113 5.53 1.48 -3.60
CA MET A 113 4.86 0.84 -4.73
C MET A 113 3.67 0.01 -4.25
N ASP A 114 2.66 -0.14 -5.08
CA ASP A 114 1.52 -1.01 -4.83
C ASP A 114 1.64 -2.26 -5.73
N CYS A 115 1.31 -3.43 -5.20
CA CYS A 115 1.25 -4.66 -6.00
C CYS A 115 -0.02 -4.79 -6.84
N HIS A 116 -0.98 -3.86 -6.71
CA HIS A 116 -2.24 -3.81 -7.49
C HIS A 116 -2.14 -2.99 -8.78
N GLY A 117 -1.07 -3.17 -9.55
CA GLY A 117 -0.98 -2.63 -10.91
C GLY A 117 -2.03 -3.27 -11.84
N ARG A 118 -2.57 -2.48 -12.78
CA ARG A 118 -3.36 -3.05 -13.89
C ARG A 118 -2.41 -3.64 -14.92
N GLU A 119 -2.79 -4.78 -15.49
CA GLU A 119 -2.13 -5.39 -16.65
C GLU A 119 -2.08 -4.45 -17.86
#